data_AF-A0A965VIY5-F1
#
_entry.id   AF-A0A965VIY5-F1
#
_cell.length_a   1.000
_cell.length_b   1.000
_cell.length_c   1.000
_cell.angle_alpha   90.00
_cell.angle_beta   90.00
_cell.angle_gamma   90.00
#
_symmetry.space_group_name_H-M   'P 1'
#
loop_
_entity.id
_entity.type
_entity.pdbx_description
1 polymer ?
#
loop_
_entity_poly.entity_id
_entity_poly.type
_entity_poly.pdbx_seq_one_letter_code
_entity_poly.pdbx_strand_id
1 'polypeptide(L)'
;QVPLGFMALMSAENPQSLAKDGQYQFHMPIAIPAYLMALAVGDIAFKAIDARTGVYAEPTMIAKAANEFSEVGKMVSQAEKLYGPYRWGRYDMLVLPPGFPIGGMENPKLTFCTPTIIAGDKSLVNLIAHELAHNWSGNLVTNATWNDFWLNEGFTVYFERRLTESLTDKSYADMLWELGYQDLEATLEDLKDKPEDTKLKLNLAGRDPDDGLNDIAYEKGALFLRAIELKVGRTAMDTFLNQYFNHFAFKTITTEQFLDYLKEHLLNQYPDVVKDLAIEAWVYGAGVPKNAPRADQDRFKQVNAVRTSFLETNALDTKATQSWTTHEYLHFLRLMPKPLAVSKMQKLDELFHFTQTGNAEIADLWFIMSVAANYMPAPYTTSNEAMRSFLSSVGRRKFIVPLYKELMAHPYSVPVAKEWYKAFRANYHPLAQESLDALIGK
;
A
#
# COMPACT_ATOMS: atom_id res chain seq x y z
N GLN A 1 27.04 16.86 5.86
CA GLN A 1 28.32 16.18 5.64
C GLN A 1 28.13 14.71 6.01
N VAL A 2 28.70 13.79 5.23
CA VAL A 2 28.62 12.34 5.44
C VAL A 2 30.00 11.70 5.21
N PRO A 3 30.23 10.44 5.63
CA PRO A 3 31.47 9.72 5.33
C PRO A 3 31.77 9.68 3.81
N LEU A 4 33.04 9.65 3.44
CA LEU A 4 33.43 9.53 2.03
C LEU A 4 32.91 8.22 1.44
N GLY A 5 32.41 8.28 0.21
CA GLY A 5 31.77 7.14 -0.47
C GLY A 5 30.27 7.00 -0.19
N PHE A 6 29.70 7.78 0.73
CA PHE A 6 28.26 7.75 1.03
C PHE A 6 27.54 8.88 0.31
N MET A 7 26.31 8.60 -0.12
CA MET A 7 25.38 9.60 -0.63
C MET A 7 24.42 10.04 0.47
N ALA A 8 24.19 11.34 0.59
CA ALA A 8 23.05 11.87 1.32
C ALA A 8 21.92 12.18 0.33
N LEU A 9 20.68 11.91 0.74
CA LEU A 9 19.47 12.25 0.02
C LEU A 9 18.45 12.88 0.99
N MET A 10 17.64 13.81 0.50
CA MET A 10 16.55 14.41 1.27
C MET A 10 15.28 14.52 0.42
N SER A 11 14.16 14.86 1.03
CA SER A 11 12.91 15.24 0.36
C SER A 11 13.02 16.62 -0.33
N ALA A 12 13.95 16.73 -1.28
CA ALA A 12 14.41 17.96 -1.93
C ALA A 12 15.05 17.65 -3.31
N GLU A 13 15.73 18.62 -3.92
CA GLU A 13 16.56 18.35 -5.11
C GLU A 13 17.79 17.51 -4.75
N ASN A 14 17.91 16.32 -5.37
CA ASN A 14 18.88 15.30 -5.00
C ASN A 14 20.02 15.15 -6.02
N PRO A 15 21.23 14.82 -5.56
CA PRO A 15 22.37 14.50 -6.41
C PRO A 15 22.18 13.15 -7.10
N GLN A 16 22.63 13.02 -8.35
CA GLN A 16 22.61 11.76 -9.10
C GLN A 16 23.98 11.04 -9.09
N SER A 17 24.95 11.59 -8.37
CA SER A 17 26.31 11.07 -8.24
C SER A 17 26.91 11.45 -6.89
N LEU A 18 27.94 10.72 -6.47
CA LEU A 18 28.61 10.94 -5.19
C LEU A 18 29.37 12.28 -5.16
N ALA A 19 29.26 13.00 -4.05
CA ALA A 19 30.09 14.17 -3.77
C ALA A 19 31.47 13.70 -3.30
N LYS A 20 32.53 14.17 -3.96
CA LYS A 20 33.92 13.71 -3.69
C LYS A 20 34.41 14.07 -2.28
N ASP A 21 33.84 15.09 -1.67
CA ASP A 21 34.20 15.63 -0.35
C ASP A 21 33.19 15.23 0.75
N GLY A 22 32.16 14.46 0.41
CA GLY A 22 31.08 14.07 1.33
C GLY A 22 30.18 15.23 1.79
N GLN A 23 30.22 16.37 1.09
CA GLN A 23 29.37 17.52 1.39
C GLN A 23 28.17 17.56 0.44
N TYR A 24 26.98 17.62 1.02
CA TYR A 24 25.72 17.71 0.31
C TYR A 24 24.94 18.91 0.83
N GLN A 25 24.37 19.66 -0.10
CA GLN A 25 23.45 20.77 0.18
C GLN A 25 22.16 20.48 -0.56
N PHE A 26 21.04 20.66 0.12
CA PHE A 26 19.71 20.39 -0.41
C PHE A 26 18.91 21.67 -0.42
N HIS A 27 18.13 21.85 -1.47
CA HIS A 27 17.22 22.99 -1.60
C HIS A 27 15.82 22.49 -1.91
N MET A 28 14.86 22.87 -1.07
CA MET A 28 13.44 22.66 -1.30
C MET A 28 12.76 24.05 -1.33
N PRO A 29 12.53 24.62 -2.53
CA PRO A 29 11.96 25.96 -2.64
C PRO A 29 10.45 26.00 -2.36
N ILE A 30 9.81 24.83 -2.34
CA ILE A 30 8.38 24.68 -2.12
C ILE A 30 8.14 24.44 -0.63
N ALA A 31 7.26 25.23 -0.02
CA ALA A 31 6.87 25.02 1.37
C ALA A 31 6.19 23.66 1.54
N ILE A 32 6.64 22.90 2.53
CA ILE A 32 6.10 21.58 2.88
C ILE A 32 5.87 21.49 4.40
N PRO A 33 4.86 20.74 4.86
CA PRO A 33 4.72 20.40 6.27
C PRO A 33 5.92 19.58 6.77
N ALA A 34 6.26 19.74 8.06
CA ALA A 34 7.49 19.18 8.63
C ALA A 34 7.56 17.64 8.58
N TYR A 35 6.42 16.94 8.59
CA TYR A 35 6.39 15.47 8.54
C TYR A 35 6.92 14.91 7.21
N LEU A 36 6.95 15.72 6.16
CA LEU A 36 7.48 15.32 4.84
C LEU A 36 9.01 15.46 4.73
N MET A 37 9.66 16.09 5.72
CA MET A 37 11.11 16.19 5.74
C MET A 37 11.74 14.81 5.96
N ALA A 38 12.53 14.36 4.99
CA ALA A 38 13.25 13.08 5.06
C ALA A 38 14.75 13.26 4.86
N LEU A 39 15.52 12.31 5.39
CA LEU A 39 16.96 12.18 5.22
C LEU A 39 17.33 10.69 5.11
N ALA A 40 18.11 10.36 4.09
CA ALA A 40 18.77 9.06 3.96
C ALA A 40 20.26 9.25 3.69
N VAL A 41 21.08 8.40 4.29
CA VAL A 41 22.54 8.40 4.10
C VAL A 41 23.02 6.96 4.01
N GLY A 42 23.75 6.62 2.95
CA GLY A 42 24.24 5.25 2.76
C GLY A 42 25.13 5.07 1.52
N ASP A 43 25.53 3.83 1.28
CA ASP A 43 26.08 3.39 -0.01
C ASP A 43 24.92 3.27 -1.01
N ILE A 44 24.68 4.36 -1.75
CA ILE A 44 23.50 4.51 -2.60
C ILE A 44 23.96 4.78 -4.04
N ALA A 45 23.44 3.97 -4.95
CA ALA A 45 23.56 4.16 -6.38
C ALA A 45 22.27 4.80 -6.94
N PHE A 46 22.41 5.52 -8.05
CA PHE A 46 21.30 6.12 -8.78
C PHE A 46 21.19 5.52 -10.18
N LYS A 47 19.95 5.33 -10.65
CA LYS A 47 19.65 5.01 -12.05
C LYS A 47 18.43 5.79 -12.52
N ALA A 48 18.61 6.56 -13.59
CA ALA A 48 17.50 7.23 -14.26
C ALA A 48 16.57 6.20 -14.91
N ILE A 49 15.26 6.45 -14.81
CA ILE A 49 14.21 5.71 -15.53
C ILE A 49 13.85 6.49 -16.80
N ASP A 50 13.65 7.81 -16.66
CA ASP A 50 13.50 8.76 -17.76
C ASP A 50 14.14 10.11 -17.40
N ALA A 51 13.79 11.18 -18.13
CA ALA A 51 14.32 12.53 -17.92
C ALA A 51 14.02 13.12 -16.51
N ARG A 52 12.86 12.79 -15.93
CA ARG A 52 12.36 13.36 -14.66
C ARG A 52 11.97 12.31 -13.61
N THR A 53 12.25 11.03 -13.87
CA THR A 53 12.09 9.96 -12.90
C THR A 53 13.34 9.09 -12.79
N GLY A 54 13.53 8.48 -11.62
CA GLY A 54 14.70 7.67 -11.32
C GLY A 54 14.55 6.95 -10.00
N VAL A 55 15.51 6.07 -9.75
CA VAL A 55 15.55 5.28 -8.53
C VAL A 55 16.93 5.34 -7.89
N TYR A 56 16.92 5.42 -6.58
CA TYR A 56 18.05 5.25 -5.69
C TYR A 56 17.89 3.94 -4.94
N ALA A 57 18.98 3.20 -4.75
CA ALA A 57 19.01 1.97 -3.96
C ALA A 57 20.47 1.61 -3.63
N GLU A 58 20.67 0.62 -2.77
CA GLU A 58 21.99 -0.01 -2.62
C GLU A 58 22.48 -0.57 -3.98
N PRO A 59 23.81 -0.59 -4.25
CA PRO A 59 24.37 -1.06 -5.51
C PRO A 59 23.90 -2.46 -5.94
N THR A 60 23.61 -3.35 -4.98
CA THR A 60 23.11 -4.71 -5.22
C THR A 60 21.64 -4.76 -5.65
N MET A 61 20.86 -3.71 -5.36
CA MET A 61 19.42 -3.61 -5.62
C MET A 61 19.10 -2.73 -6.84
N ILE A 62 19.97 -1.77 -7.19
CA ILE A 62 19.67 -0.72 -8.18
C ILE A 62 19.21 -1.24 -9.54
N ALA A 63 19.77 -2.36 -10.02
CA ALA A 63 19.38 -2.96 -11.29
C ALA A 63 17.96 -3.55 -11.24
N LYS A 64 17.62 -4.24 -10.15
CA LYS A 64 16.29 -4.82 -9.94
C LYS A 64 15.25 -3.72 -9.76
N ALA A 65 15.56 -2.73 -8.92
CA ALA A 65 14.68 -1.59 -8.69
C ALA A 65 14.39 -0.80 -9.98
N ALA A 66 15.41 -0.52 -10.79
CA ALA A 66 15.20 0.17 -12.06
C ALA A 66 14.38 -0.65 -13.07
N ASN A 67 14.50 -1.98 -13.05
CA ASN A 67 13.64 -2.84 -13.86
C ASN A 67 12.18 -2.79 -13.37
N GLU A 68 11.97 -2.93 -12.07
CA GLU A 68 10.64 -2.89 -11.44
C GLU A 68 9.91 -1.58 -11.78
N PHE A 69 10.61 -0.46 -11.68
CA PHE A 69 10.05 0.88 -11.79
C PHE A 69 10.14 1.51 -13.18
N SER A 70 10.54 0.73 -14.19
CA SER A 70 10.73 1.20 -15.57
C SER A 70 9.52 1.90 -16.19
N GLU A 71 8.31 1.71 -15.64
CA GLU A 71 7.06 2.30 -16.15
C GLU A 71 6.59 3.53 -15.35
N VAL A 72 7.30 3.95 -14.30
CA VAL A 72 6.87 5.04 -13.40
C VAL A 72 6.69 6.36 -14.15
N GLY A 73 7.53 6.65 -15.15
CA GLY A 73 7.35 7.81 -16.03
C GLY A 73 5.97 7.90 -16.70
N LYS A 74 5.41 6.75 -17.09
CA LYS A 74 4.06 6.67 -17.65
C LYS A 74 3.02 6.93 -16.57
N MET A 75 3.22 6.43 -15.35
CA MET A 75 2.34 6.69 -14.20
C MET A 75 2.25 8.19 -13.89
N VAL A 76 3.40 8.88 -13.80
CA VAL A 76 3.44 10.35 -13.59
C VAL A 76 2.66 11.07 -14.69
N SER A 77 2.88 10.67 -15.95
CA SER A 77 2.20 11.30 -17.09
C SER A 77 0.69 11.05 -17.13
N GLN A 78 0.21 9.91 -16.62
CA GLN A 78 -1.23 9.64 -16.50
C GLN A 78 -1.85 10.36 -15.30
N ALA A 79 -1.16 10.41 -14.17
CA ALA A 79 -1.57 11.19 -13.01
C ALA A 79 -1.78 12.67 -13.38
N GLU A 80 -0.87 13.23 -14.20
CA GLU A 80 -0.98 14.61 -14.68
C GLU A 80 -2.21 14.87 -15.56
N LYS A 81 -2.58 13.89 -16.40
CA LYS A 81 -3.78 14.00 -17.24
C LYS A 81 -5.06 13.97 -16.42
N LEU A 82 -5.06 13.26 -15.30
CA LEU A 82 -6.21 13.19 -14.41
C LEU A 82 -6.38 14.50 -13.63
N TYR A 83 -5.37 14.91 -12.86
CA TYR A 83 -5.55 15.95 -11.83
C TYR A 83 -4.58 17.14 -11.93
N GLY A 84 -4.00 17.38 -13.11
CA GLY A 84 -3.20 18.57 -13.40
C GLY A 84 -1.70 18.35 -13.21
N PRO A 85 -0.83 19.36 -13.41
CA PRO A 85 0.61 19.17 -13.53
C PRO A 85 1.27 18.64 -12.24
N TYR A 86 2.33 17.83 -12.40
CA TYR A 86 3.19 17.42 -11.30
C TYR A 86 4.08 18.59 -10.87
N ARG A 87 3.80 19.19 -9.71
CA ARG A 87 4.38 20.48 -9.30
C ARG A 87 5.74 20.42 -8.62
N TRP A 88 6.32 19.24 -8.48
CA TRP A 88 7.57 19.03 -7.74
C TRP A 88 8.81 18.88 -8.65
N GLY A 89 8.60 18.92 -9.97
CA GLY A 89 9.65 18.82 -10.99
C GLY A 89 10.09 17.39 -11.28
N ARG A 90 10.82 16.77 -10.35
CA ARG A 90 11.38 15.41 -10.48
C ARG A 90 10.72 14.47 -9.47
N TYR A 91 10.39 13.25 -9.90
CA TYR A 91 9.85 12.19 -9.04
C TYR A 91 10.83 11.02 -9.02
N ASP A 92 11.66 10.95 -7.98
CA ASP A 92 12.52 9.80 -7.75
C ASP A 92 11.98 8.94 -6.60
N MET A 93 12.43 7.69 -6.54
CA MET A 93 12.18 6.80 -5.41
C MET A 93 13.47 6.31 -4.78
N LEU A 94 13.47 6.08 -3.48
CA LEU A 94 14.52 5.40 -2.74
C LEU A 94 14.01 4.05 -2.22
N VAL A 95 14.58 2.96 -2.75
CA VAL A 95 14.37 1.63 -2.17
C VAL A 95 15.22 1.52 -0.92
N LEU A 96 14.55 1.45 0.23
CA LEU A 96 15.21 1.35 1.52
C LEU A 96 15.69 -0.08 1.80
N PRO A 97 16.56 -0.26 2.82
CA PRO A 97 16.93 -1.59 3.29
C PRO A 97 15.70 -2.38 3.81
N PRO A 98 15.80 -3.72 3.86
CA PRO A 98 14.74 -4.61 4.34
C PRO A 98 14.08 -4.29 5.69
N GLY A 99 14.79 -3.56 6.55
CA GLY A 99 14.28 -3.15 7.86
C GLY A 99 13.16 -2.10 7.79
N PHE A 100 12.82 -1.52 6.63
CA PHE A 100 11.78 -0.50 6.54
C PHE A 100 10.40 -1.07 6.94
N PRO A 101 9.70 -0.47 7.94
CA PRO A 101 8.56 -1.13 8.59
C PRO A 101 7.22 -0.94 7.88
N ILE A 102 7.10 0.03 6.97
CA ILE A 102 5.87 0.39 6.24
C ILE A 102 6.01 0.16 4.72
N GLY A 103 4.95 0.44 3.96
CA GLY A 103 4.96 0.29 2.49
C GLY A 103 5.83 1.34 1.83
N GLY A 104 5.42 2.60 1.91
CA GLY A 104 6.16 3.75 1.42
C GLY A 104 5.92 4.98 2.29
N MET A 105 6.58 6.07 1.91
CA MET A 105 6.37 7.40 2.46
C MET A 105 6.53 8.41 1.33
N GLU A 106 5.57 9.30 1.19
CA GLU A 106 5.36 10.20 0.06
C GLU A 106 6.31 11.41 0.03
N ASN A 107 7.51 11.27 0.57
CA ASN A 107 8.47 12.35 0.72
C ASN A 107 8.69 13.09 -0.63
N PRO A 108 8.40 14.40 -0.73
CA PRO A 108 8.41 15.12 -2.00
C PRO A 108 9.74 14.99 -2.72
N LYS A 109 9.67 14.76 -4.04
CA LYS A 109 10.81 14.48 -4.94
C LYS A 109 11.56 13.16 -4.67
N LEU A 110 11.31 12.45 -3.57
CA LEU A 110 12.05 11.25 -3.18
C LEU A 110 11.19 10.29 -2.35
N THR A 111 10.24 9.61 -2.98
CA THR A 111 9.39 8.61 -2.31
C THR A 111 10.25 7.51 -1.69
N PHE A 112 10.12 7.27 -0.39
CA PHE A 112 10.75 6.11 0.25
C PHE A 112 9.86 4.89 0.03
N CYS A 113 10.44 3.75 -0.34
CA CYS A 113 9.66 2.54 -0.54
C CYS A 113 10.38 1.28 -0.03
N THR A 114 9.58 0.32 0.43
CA THR A 114 10.05 -0.97 0.91
C THR A 114 10.63 -1.82 -0.23
N PRO A 115 11.69 -2.60 0.00
CA PRO A 115 12.21 -3.52 -1.03
C PRO A 115 11.26 -4.68 -1.31
N THR A 116 10.23 -4.90 -0.49
CA THR A 116 9.26 -5.99 -0.70
C THR A 116 8.39 -5.79 -1.93
N ILE A 117 8.36 -4.60 -2.54
CA ILE A 117 7.65 -4.36 -3.81
C ILE A 117 8.48 -4.69 -5.05
N ILE A 118 9.76 -5.06 -4.87
CA ILE A 118 10.63 -5.49 -5.97
C ILE A 118 10.38 -6.98 -6.24
N ALA A 119 9.23 -7.27 -6.87
CA ALA A 119 8.78 -8.64 -7.13
C ALA A 119 9.45 -9.27 -8.35
N GLY A 120 9.99 -8.45 -9.27
CA GLY A 120 10.62 -8.87 -10.53
C GLY A 120 9.67 -8.84 -11.73
N ASP A 121 8.37 -8.71 -11.49
CA ASP A 121 7.31 -8.74 -12.50
C ASP A 121 6.43 -7.48 -12.52
N LYS A 122 6.78 -6.46 -11.69
CA LYS A 122 6.07 -5.19 -11.55
C LYS A 122 4.69 -5.29 -10.89
N SER A 123 4.33 -6.47 -10.38
CA SER A 123 3.00 -6.74 -9.84
C SER A 123 2.65 -5.94 -8.58
N LEU A 124 3.66 -5.46 -7.85
CA LEU A 124 3.50 -4.68 -6.61
C LEU A 124 3.75 -3.18 -6.79
N VAL A 125 3.92 -2.69 -8.03
CA VAL A 125 4.19 -1.26 -8.32
C VAL A 125 2.95 -0.39 -8.06
N ASN A 126 1.76 -0.97 -7.81
CA ASN A 126 0.58 -0.20 -7.40
C ASN A 126 0.83 0.63 -6.12
N LEU A 127 1.72 0.20 -5.23
CA LEU A 127 2.16 1.04 -4.11
C LEU A 127 2.73 2.38 -4.60
N ILE A 128 3.51 2.39 -5.69
CA ILE A 128 4.07 3.63 -6.25
C ILE A 128 2.98 4.53 -6.83
N ALA A 129 1.84 3.99 -7.29
CA ALA A 129 0.70 4.79 -7.69
C ALA A 129 0.07 5.53 -6.48
N HIS A 130 0.02 4.89 -5.32
CA HIS A 130 -0.41 5.52 -4.07
C HIS A 130 0.52 6.67 -3.66
N GLU A 131 1.83 6.39 -3.57
CA GLU A 131 2.83 7.41 -3.21
C GLU A 131 2.90 8.56 -4.23
N LEU A 132 2.66 8.27 -5.51
CA LEU A 132 2.55 9.29 -6.54
C LEU A 132 1.30 10.16 -6.34
N ALA A 133 0.15 9.56 -6.03
CA ALA A 133 -1.10 10.29 -5.80
C ALA A 133 -0.98 11.31 -4.66
N HIS A 134 -0.19 11.00 -3.62
CA HIS A 134 0.09 11.94 -2.53
C HIS A 134 0.71 13.27 -2.98
N ASN A 135 1.36 13.31 -4.15
CA ASN A 135 1.89 14.54 -4.71
C ASN A 135 0.79 15.56 -5.08
N TRP A 136 -0.49 15.17 -5.04
CA TRP A 136 -1.67 16.03 -5.08
C TRP A 136 -2.42 16.05 -3.73
N SER A 137 -2.65 14.90 -3.10
CA SER A 137 -3.40 14.76 -1.84
C SER A 137 -2.49 14.39 -0.67
N GLY A 138 -2.16 15.36 0.18
CA GLY A 138 -1.20 15.23 1.27
C GLY A 138 -0.05 16.21 1.11
N ASN A 139 0.68 16.13 -0.01
CA ASN A 139 1.84 17.01 -0.22
C ASN A 139 1.44 18.40 -0.73
N LEU A 140 0.51 18.43 -1.70
CA LEU A 140 0.08 19.68 -2.34
C LEU A 140 -1.11 20.28 -1.61
N VAL A 141 -2.10 19.46 -1.22
CA VAL A 141 -3.18 19.86 -0.32
C VAL A 141 -3.07 19.00 0.92
N THR A 142 -2.65 19.59 2.03
CA THR A 142 -2.33 18.86 3.26
C THR A 142 -3.47 18.99 4.27
N ASN A 143 -3.76 17.93 5.03
CA ASN A 143 -4.57 18.04 6.23
C ASN A 143 -3.97 19.07 7.23
N ALA A 144 -4.79 19.95 7.79
CA ALA A 144 -4.34 20.94 8.77
C ALA A 144 -4.06 20.33 10.15
N THR A 145 -4.76 19.26 10.50
CA THR A 145 -4.56 18.50 11.75
C THR A 145 -4.69 17.01 11.47
N TRP A 146 -4.18 16.16 12.37
CA TRP A 146 -4.35 14.71 12.25
C TRP A 146 -5.81 14.24 12.37
N ASN A 147 -6.70 15.07 12.91
CA ASN A 147 -8.15 14.79 12.86
C ASN A 147 -8.70 14.82 11.42
N ASP A 148 -8.00 15.49 10.51
CA ASP A 148 -8.36 15.68 9.10
C ASP A 148 -7.60 14.71 8.17
N PHE A 149 -6.94 13.69 8.73
CA PHE A 149 -6.02 12.81 8.00
C PHE A 149 -6.66 12.10 6.80
N TRP A 150 -7.97 11.83 6.86
CA TRP A 150 -8.73 11.27 5.74
C TRP A 150 -8.70 12.12 4.47
N LEU A 151 -8.45 13.44 4.57
CA LEU A 151 -8.28 14.31 3.40
C LEU A 151 -7.01 14.01 2.62
N ASN A 152 -5.98 13.47 3.28
CA ASN A 152 -4.81 12.94 2.60
C ASN A 152 -5.14 11.57 2.04
N GLU A 153 -5.46 10.62 2.91
CA GLU A 153 -5.51 9.20 2.54
C GLU A 153 -6.71 8.84 1.68
N GLY A 154 -7.90 9.33 2.02
CA GLY A 154 -9.11 9.05 1.26
C GLY A 154 -9.01 9.59 -0.18
N PHE A 155 -8.45 10.78 -0.35
CA PHE A 155 -8.17 11.35 -1.67
C PHE A 155 -7.07 10.57 -2.41
N THR A 156 -6.02 10.18 -1.70
CA THR A 156 -4.91 9.42 -2.29
C THR A 156 -5.37 8.06 -2.77
N VAL A 157 -6.12 7.29 -1.98
CA VAL A 157 -6.68 6.00 -2.39
C VAL A 157 -7.69 6.17 -3.53
N TYR A 158 -8.52 7.21 -3.49
CA TYR A 158 -9.41 7.51 -4.61
C TYR A 158 -8.61 7.77 -5.90
N PHE A 159 -7.59 8.63 -5.84
CA PHE A 159 -6.74 8.95 -6.98
C PHE A 159 -5.93 7.75 -7.45
N GLU A 160 -5.32 6.99 -6.54
CA GLU A 160 -4.64 5.72 -6.83
C GLU A 160 -5.53 4.81 -7.66
N ARG A 161 -6.78 4.57 -7.24
CA ARG A 161 -7.72 3.72 -7.99
C ARG A 161 -8.06 4.28 -9.36
N ARG A 162 -8.17 5.61 -9.50
CA ARG A 162 -8.39 6.29 -10.78
C ARG A 162 -7.18 6.18 -11.72
N LEU A 163 -5.98 6.31 -11.16
CA LEU A 163 -4.72 6.14 -11.89
C LEU A 163 -4.57 4.68 -12.34
N THR A 164 -4.82 3.73 -11.45
CA THR A 164 -4.78 2.30 -11.75
C THR A 164 -5.80 1.93 -12.82
N GLU A 165 -7.03 2.43 -12.74
CA GLU A 165 -8.03 2.27 -13.81
C GLU A 165 -7.52 2.76 -15.16
N SER A 166 -6.82 3.91 -15.19
CA SER A 166 -6.27 4.49 -16.43
C SER A 166 -5.08 3.71 -17.02
N LEU A 167 -4.35 2.98 -16.18
CA LEU A 167 -3.18 2.18 -16.57
C LEU A 167 -3.55 0.72 -16.90
N THR A 168 -4.71 0.27 -16.43
CA THR A 168 -5.19 -1.10 -16.56
C THR A 168 -6.58 -1.09 -17.19
N ASP A 169 -7.62 -1.43 -16.43
CA ASP A 169 -9.00 -1.41 -16.83
C ASP A 169 -9.94 -1.26 -15.63
N LYS A 170 -11.20 -0.92 -15.93
CA LYS A 170 -12.24 -0.73 -14.91
C LYS A 170 -12.47 -1.95 -14.04
N SER A 171 -12.42 -3.16 -14.59
CA SER A 171 -12.69 -4.37 -13.80
C SER A 171 -11.58 -4.65 -12.78
N TYR A 172 -10.33 -4.31 -13.09
CA TYR A 172 -9.23 -4.38 -12.14
C TYR A 172 -9.37 -3.32 -11.04
N ALA A 173 -9.70 -2.07 -11.40
CA ALA A 173 -9.97 -1.02 -10.42
C ALA A 173 -11.17 -1.36 -9.51
N ASP A 174 -12.25 -1.91 -10.06
CA ASP A 174 -13.41 -2.37 -9.29
C ASP A 174 -13.05 -3.49 -8.31
N MET A 175 -12.15 -4.42 -8.70
CA MET A 175 -11.62 -5.42 -7.79
C MET A 175 -10.85 -4.78 -6.61
N LEU A 176 -10.03 -3.76 -6.84
CA LEU A 176 -9.33 -3.04 -5.77
C LEU A 176 -10.29 -2.27 -4.85
N TRP A 177 -11.36 -1.70 -5.41
CA TRP A 177 -12.43 -1.08 -4.62
C TRP A 177 -13.15 -2.09 -3.72
N GLU A 178 -13.40 -3.30 -4.22
CA GLU A 178 -14.04 -4.35 -3.43
C GLU A 178 -13.11 -4.88 -2.33
N LEU A 179 -11.82 -5.07 -2.62
CA LEU A 179 -10.84 -5.44 -1.58
C LEU A 179 -10.77 -4.40 -0.47
N GLY A 180 -10.68 -3.12 -0.82
CA GLY A 180 -10.68 -2.05 0.16
C GLY A 180 -11.97 -1.98 0.98
N TYR A 181 -13.11 -2.29 0.38
CA TYR A 181 -14.37 -2.40 1.14
C TYR A 181 -14.31 -3.57 2.15
N GLN A 182 -13.75 -4.71 1.76
CA GLN A 182 -13.62 -5.87 2.66
C GLN A 182 -12.63 -5.60 3.80
N ASP A 183 -11.52 -4.92 3.52
CA ASP A 183 -10.55 -4.49 4.54
C ASP A 183 -11.21 -3.47 5.49
N LEU A 184 -12.02 -2.55 4.97
CA LEU A 184 -12.85 -1.66 5.78
C LEU A 184 -13.87 -2.41 6.65
N GLU A 185 -14.54 -3.45 6.14
CA GLU A 185 -15.45 -4.30 6.93
C GLU A 185 -14.70 -4.99 8.08
N ALA A 186 -13.48 -5.48 7.84
CA ALA A 186 -12.64 -6.07 8.89
C ALA A 186 -12.23 -5.04 9.95
N THR A 187 -11.78 -3.85 9.53
CA THR A 187 -11.43 -2.75 10.43
C THR A 187 -12.64 -2.28 11.27
N LEU A 188 -13.85 -2.26 10.70
CA LEU A 188 -15.07 -1.94 11.45
C LEU A 188 -15.38 -2.98 12.53
N GLU A 189 -15.15 -4.27 12.25
CA GLU A 189 -15.33 -5.34 13.25
C GLU A 189 -14.28 -5.23 14.37
N ASP A 190 -13.02 -4.94 14.03
CA ASP A 190 -11.95 -4.71 15.01
C ASP A 190 -12.21 -3.48 15.89
N LEU A 191 -12.92 -2.47 15.34
CA LEU A 191 -13.30 -1.23 16.04
C LEU A 191 -14.72 -1.24 16.59
N LYS A 192 -15.41 -2.39 16.66
CA LYS A 192 -16.81 -2.47 17.16
C LYS A 192 -17.00 -1.89 18.56
N ASP A 193 -15.97 -2.00 19.41
CA ASP A 193 -15.98 -1.47 20.78
C ASP A 193 -15.48 0.00 20.86
N LYS A 194 -15.07 0.58 19.72
CA LYS A 194 -14.60 1.96 19.57
C LYS A 194 -15.29 2.65 18.36
N PRO A 195 -16.63 2.76 18.33
CA PRO A 195 -17.35 3.29 17.17
C PRO A 195 -16.95 4.73 16.80
N GLU A 196 -16.47 5.53 17.76
CA GLU A 196 -16.00 6.89 17.50
C GLU A 196 -14.74 6.95 16.62
N ASP A 197 -13.91 5.89 16.65
CA ASP A 197 -12.70 5.77 15.82
C ASP A 197 -13.02 5.39 14.37
N THR A 198 -14.31 5.20 14.05
CA THR A 198 -14.79 4.90 12.68
C THR A 198 -15.31 6.14 11.94
N LYS A 199 -15.17 7.33 12.52
CA LYS A 199 -15.49 8.62 11.90
C LYS A 199 -14.35 9.07 10.99
N LEU A 200 -14.65 9.76 9.88
CA LEU A 200 -13.60 10.35 9.04
C LEU A 200 -12.94 11.54 9.75
N LYS A 201 -13.75 12.42 10.33
CA LYS A 201 -13.26 13.46 11.23
C LYS A 201 -13.05 12.85 12.61
N LEU A 202 -11.81 12.52 12.91
CA LEU A 202 -11.43 11.95 14.21
C LEU A 202 -11.35 13.02 15.30
N ASN A 203 -11.26 12.55 16.53
CA ASN A 203 -10.86 13.36 17.68
C ASN A 203 -9.67 12.67 18.39
N LEU A 204 -8.48 13.19 18.11
CA LEU A 204 -7.21 12.67 18.62
C LEU A 204 -6.64 13.51 19.78
N ALA A 205 -7.45 14.38 20.39
CA ALA A 205 -7.00 15.17 21.53
C ALA A 205 -6.53 14.26 22.68
N GLY A 206 -5.24 14.36 23.03
CA GLY A 206 -4.62 13.53 24.08
C GLY A 206 -4.34 12.08 23.67
N ARG A 207 -4.36 11.77 22.37
CA ARG A 207 -4.10 10.44 21.80
C ARG A 207 -2.89 10.45 20.88
N ASP A 208 -2.39 9.26 20.57
CA ASP A 208 -1.37 9.05 19.56
C ASP A 208 -1.99 9.28 18.16
N PRO A 209 -1.41 10.13 17.29
CA PRO A 209 -1.85 10.26 15.90
C PRO A 209 -1.88 8.94 15.13
N ASP A 210 -1.02 7.97 15.49
CA ASP A 210 -0.97 6.65 14.87
C ASP A 210 -2.28 5.86 15.05
N ASP A 211 -3.09 6.19 16.06
CA ASP A 211 -4.43 5.61 16.25
C ASP A 211 -5.37 5.87 15.06
N GLY A 212 -5.16 6.98 14.33
CA GLY A 212 -5.97 7.38 13.17
C GLY A 212 -5.50 6.78 11.85
N LEU A 213 -4.36 6.09 11.83
CA LEU A 213 -3.75 5.51 10.63
C LEU A 213 -4.31 4.10 10.35
N ASN A 214 -5.59 4.03 9.98
CA ASN A 214 -6.28 2.77 9.66
C ASN A 214 -7.28 2.94 8.49
N ASP A 215 -7.87 1.85 8.01
CA ASP A 215 -8.72 1.82 6.81
C ASP A 215 -9.92 2.79 6.84
N ILE A 216 -10.28 3.36 7.99
CA ILE A 216 -11.28 4.43 8.05
C ILE A 216 -10.80 5.67 7.28
N ALA A 217 -9.57 6.13 7.49
CA ALA A 217 -9.06 7.31 6.79
C ALA A 217 -8.87 7.05 5.28
N TYR A 218 -8.41 5.86 4.94
CA TYR A 218 -8.09 5.41 3.58
C TYR A 218 -9.37 5.01 2.81
N GLU A 219 -10.04 3.95 3.26
CA GLU A 219 -11.09 3.28 2.51
C GLU A 219 -12.45 3.95 2.65
N LYS A 220 -12.86 4.33 3.87
CA LYS A 220 -14.11 5.08 4.06
C LYS A 220 -13.99 6.47 3.40
N GLY A 221 -12.81 7.10 3.47
CA GLY A 221 -12.54 8.38 2.80
C GLY A 221 -12.65 8.27 1.28
N ALA A 222 -12.03 7.25 0.67
CA ALA A 222 -12.12 7.02 -0.77
C ALA A 222 -13.54 6.63 -1.20
N LEU A 223 -14.25 5.81 -0.42
CA LEU A 223 -15.64 5.44 -0.70
C LEU A 223 -16.59 6.63 -0.63
N PHE A 224 -16.33 7.60 0.26
CA PHE A 224 -17.09 8.84 0.30
C PHE A 224 -16.94 9.62 -1.02
N LEU A 225 -15.71 9.78 -1.52
CA LEU A 225 -15.45 10.43 -2.81
C LEU A 225 -16.07 9.65 -3.98
N ARG A 226 -16.01 8.33 -3.96
CA ARG A 226 -16.68 7.48 -4.95
C ARG A 226 -18.21 7.59 -4.90
N ALA A 227 -18.79 7.68 -3.71
CA ALA A 227 -20.22 7.88 -3.54
C ALA A 227 -20.66 9.20 -4.18
N ILE A 228 -19.87 10.27 -4.01
CA ILE A 228 -20.08 11.54 -4.70
C ILE A 228 -19.97 11.34 -6.22
N GLU A 229 -18.87 10.74 -6.71
CA GLU A 229 -18.64 10.47 -8.15
C GLU A 229 -19.84 9.75 -8.79
N LEU A 230 -20.37 8.71 -8.15
CA LEU A 230 -21.49 7.94 -8.68
C LEU A 230 -22.80 8.73 -8.74
N LYS A 231 -22.95 9.81 -7.94
CA LYS A 231 -24.12 10.68 -7.96
C LYS A 231 -24.01 11.82 -8.97
N VAL A 232 -22.85 12.47 -9.04
CA VAL A 232 -22.65 13.65 -9.91
C VAL A 232 -22.09 13.29 -11.30
N GLY A 233 -21.55 12.08 -11.45
CA GLY A 233 -20.86 11.62 -12.65
C GLY A 233 -19.37 11.97 -12.65
N ARG A 234 -18.59 11.10 -13.30
CA ARG A 234 -17.12 11.18 -13.34
C ARG A 234 -16.58 12.51 -13.86
N THR A 235 -17.15 13.05 -14.94
CA THR A 235 -16.70 14.32 -15.52
C THR A 235 -16.82 15.49 -14.53
N ALA A 236 -17.91 15.55 -13.77
CA ALA A 236 -18.12 16.59 -12.77
C ALA A 236 -17.15 16.42 -11.58
N MET A 237 -16.97 15.18 -11.12
CA MET A 237 -16.01 14.86 -10.06
C MET A 237 -14.57 15.20 -10.45
N ASP A 238 -14.13 14.85 -11.66
CA ASP A 238 -12.77 15.15 -12.15
C ASP A 238 -12.54 16.64 -12.29
N THR A 239 -13.53 17.36 -12.80
CA THR A 239 -13.48 18.82 -12.90
C THR A 239 -13.34 19.45 -11.51
N PHE A 240 -14.13 18.99 -10.54
CA PHE A 240 -14.06 19.43 -9.16
C PHE A 240 -12.70 19.13 -8.53
N LEU A 241 -12.18 17.90 -8.65
CA LEU A 241 -10.89 17.53 -8.06
C LEU A 241 -9.72 18.32 -8.66
N ASN A 242 -9.72 18.55 -9.97
CA ASN A 242 -8.72 19.40 -10.60
C ASN A 242 -8.76 20.84 -10.04
N GLN A 243 -9.95 21.41 -9.90
CA GLN A 243 -10.15 22.75 -9.32
C GLN A 243 -9.73 22.78 -7.84
N TYR A 244 -10.10 21.77 -7.05
CA TYR A 244 -9.73 21.60 -5.65
C TYR A 244 -8.21 21.60 -5.46
N PHE A 245 -7.48 20.75 -6.19
CA PHE A 245 -6.02 20.70 -6.09
C PHE A 245 -5.34 21.99 -6.56
N ASN A 246 -5.94 22.72 -7.49
CA ASN A 246 -5.44 24.04 -7.91
C ASN A 246 -5.71 25.12 -6.87
N HIS A 247 -6.90 25.14 -6.28
CA HIS A 247 -7.34 26.17 -5.32
C HIS A 247 -6.59 26.08 -3.98
N PHE A 248 -6.36 24.85 -3.51
CA PHE A 248 -5.68 24.58 -2.24
C PHE A 248 -4.19 24.25 -2.39
N ALA A 249 -3.61 24.44 -3.57
CA ALA A 249 -2.20 24.20 -3.82
C ALA A 249 -1.29 24.85 -2.76
N PHE A 250 -0.46 24.03 -2.12
CA PHE A 250 0.49 24.36 -1.05
C PHE A 250 -0.17 24.97 0.19
N LYS A 251 -1.40 24.53 0.50
CA LYS A 251 -2.13 24.93 1.71
C LYS A 251 -2.46 23.72 2.57
N THR A 252 -2.61 23.99 3.85
CA THR A 252 -3.24 23.08 4.80
C THR A 252 -4.74 23.38 4.91
N ILE A 253 -5.60 22.36 4.95
CA ILE A 253 -7.05 22.55 5.08
C ILE A 253 -7.67 21.65 6.15
N THR A 254 -8.78 22.11 6.74
CA THR A 254 -9.62 21.28 7.60
C THR A 254 -10.74 20.61 6.81
N THR A 255 -11.35 19.59 7.40
CA THR A 255 -12.55 18.91 6.90
C THR A 255 -13.69 19.90 6.62
N GLU A 256 -13.89 20.88 7.50
CA GLU A 256 -14.94 21.89 7.36
C GLU A 256 -14.68 22.76 6.12
N GLN A 257 -13.43 23.20 5.91
CA GLN A 257 -13.05 23.96 4.71
C GLN A 257 -13.24 23.15 3.42
N PHE A 258 -12.91 21.85 3.46
CA PHE A 258 -13.20 20.95 2.34
C PHE A 258 -14.71 20.84 2.08
N LEU A 259 -15.52 20.65 3.11
CA LEU A 259 -16.98 20.49 2.97
C LEU A 259 -17.65 21.76 2.43
N ASP A 260 -17.22 22.94 2.88
CA ASP A 260 -17.69 24.22 2.34
C ASP A 260 -17.35 24.34 0.85
N TYR A 261 -16.11 24.03 0.47
CA TYR A 261 -15.66 24.05 -0.93
C TYR A 261 -16.42 23.02 -1.80
N LEU A 262 -16.58 21.79 -1.30
CA LEU A 262 -17.34 20.72 -1.95
C LEU A 262 -18.80 21.17 -2.21
N LYS A 263 -19.41 21.79 -1.21
CA LYS A 263 -20.79 22.28 -1.32
C LYS A 263 -20.92 23.37 -2.37
N GLU A 264 -20.07 24.39 -2.31
CA GLU A 264 -20.10 25.53 -3.21
C GLU A 264 -19.79 25.15 -4.67
N HIS A 265 -18.74 24.34 -4.87
CA HIS A 265 -18.18 24.09 -6.20
C HIS A 265 -18.63 22.79 -6.86
N LEU A 266 -19.40 21.95 -6.16
CA LEU A 266 -19.97 20.74 -6.74
C LEU A 266 -21.44 20.53 -6.33
N LEU A 267 -21.72 20.35 -5.05
CA LEU A 267 -23.01 19.81 -4.62
C LEU A 267 -24.20 20.75 -4.91
N ASN A 268 -24.01 22.06 -4.80
CA ASN A 268 -25.05 23.05 -5.11
C ASN A 268 -25.51 23.02 -6.58
N GLN A 269 -24.72 22.45 -7.48
CA GLN A 269 -25.08 22.27 -8.90
C GLN A 269 -25.96 21.02 -9.12
N TYR A 270 -26.03 20.13 -8.12
CA TYR A 270 -26.67 18.82 -8.19
C TYR A 270 -27.62 18.53 -7.02
N PRO A 271 -28.44 19.50 -6.55
CA PRO A 271 -29.14 19.39 -5.26
C PRO A 271 -30.07 18.16 -5.16
N ASP A 272 -30.73 17.79 -6.25
CA ASP A 272 -31.68 16.67 -6.26
C ASP A 272 -31.02 15.29 -6.17
N VAL A 273 -29.81 15.13 -6.72
CA VAL A 273 -29.11 13.84 -6.77
C VAL A 273 -28.21 13.62 -5.55
N VAL A 274 -27.78 14.70 -4.90
CA VAL A 274 -26.90 14.65 -3.71
C VAL A 274 -27.65 14.64 -2.39
N LYS A 275 -28.97 14.91 -2.37
CA LYS A 275 -29.78 14.95 -1.14
C LYS A 275 -29.68 13.67 -0.29
N ASP A 276 -29.50 12.52 -0.95
CA ASP A 276 -29.42 11.20 -0.30
C ASP A 276 -27.97 10.76 0.00
N LEU A 277 -26.95 11.61 -0.25
CA LEU A 277 -25.56 11.26 0.05
C LEU A 277 -25.28 11.17 1.55
N ALA A 278 -26.07 11.84 2.39
CA ALA A 278 -25.90 11.88 3.84
C ALA A 278 -24.46 12.25 4.24
N ILE A 279 -23.93 13.38 3.73
CA ILE A 279 -22.54 13.82 3.91
C ILE A 279 -22.12 13.86 5.39
N GLU A 280 -22.98 14.37 6.26
CA GLU A 280 -22.73 14.40 7.70
C GLU A 280 -22.51 12.99 8.29
N ALA A 281 -23.23 11.98 7.79
CA ALA A 281 -23.08 10.59 8.23
C ALA A 281 -21.77 9.96 7.73
N TRP A 282 -21.27 10.36 6.55
CA TRP A 282 -19.95 9.95 6.09
C TRP A 282 -18.85 10.52 6.98
N VAL A 283 -18.92 11.83 7.25
CA VAL A 283 -17.80 12.54 7.88
C VAL A 283 -17.78 12.38 9.39
N TYR A 284 -18.92 12.64 10.04
CA TYR A 284 -19.04 12.70 11.50
C TYR A 284 -19.80 11.51 12.09
N GLY A 285 -20.41 10.67 11.26
CA GLY A 285 -21.09 9.45 11.67
C GLY A 285 -20.12 8.27 11.86
N ALA A 286 -20.40 7.45 12.87
CA ALA A 286 -19.75 6.16 13.07
C ALA A 286 -20.22 5.12 12.04
N GLY A 287 -19.37 4.14 11.76
CA GLY A 287 -19.58 3.11 10.75
C GLY A 287 -19.52 3.68 9.34
N VAL A 288 -20.03 2.89 8.39
CA VAL A 288 -20.17 3.28 6.98
C VAL A 288 -21.65 3.46 6.66
N PRO A 289 -22.06 4.53 5.95
CA PRO A 289 -23.45 4.70 5.56
C PRO A 289 -23.99 3.49 4.77
N LYS A 290 -25.24 3.09 5.05
CA LYS A 290 -25.86 1.88 4.47
C LYS A 290 -25.92 1.88 2.93
N ASN A 291 -25.86 3.06 2.32
CA ASN A 291 -25.87 3.26 0.88
C ASN A 291 -24.45 3.38 0.29
N ALA A 292 -23.41 3.00 1.02
CA ALA A 292 -22.05 2.98 0.52
C ALA A 292 -21.93 2.08 -0.72
N PRO A 293 -21.29 2.57 -1.80
CA PRO A 293 -21.23 1.82 -3.04
C PRO A 293 -20.28 0.62 -2.92
N ARG A 294 -20.73 -0.53 -3.41
CA ARG A 294 -19.87 -1.68 -3.71
C ARG A 294 -19.48 -1.67 -5.18
N ALA A 295 -18.30 -2.20 -5.49
CA ALA A 295 -17.83 -2.34 -6.86
C ALA A 295 -18.40 -3.60 -7.52
N ASP A 296 -18.24 -3.71 -8.84
CA ASP A 296 -18.45 -4.99 -9.50
C ASP A 296 -17.38 -6.01 -9.04
N GLN A 297 -17.79 -7.26 -8.91
CA GLN A 297 -16.96 -8.37 -8.44
C GLN A 297 -16.71 -9.41 -9.54
N ASP A 298 -16.89 -9.06 -10.81
CA ASP A 298 -16.77 -9.98 -11.94
C ASP A 298 -15.45 -10.77 -11.97
N ARG A 299 -14.31 -10.12 -11.67
CA ARG A 299 -13.02 -10.82 -11.54
C ARG A 299 -13.06 -11.85 -10.41
N PHE A 300 -13.60 -11.50 -9.24
CA PHE A 300 -13.74 -12.44 -8.12
C PHE A 300 -14.72 -13.57 -8.40
N LYS A 301 -15.80 -13.35 -9.14
CA LYS A 301 -16.71 -14.43 -9.57
C LYS A 301 -15.95 -15.47 -10.41
N GLN A 302 -15.09 -15.03 -11.33
CA GLN A 302 -14.26 -15.92 -12.15
C GLN A 302 -13.23 -16.68 -11.29
N VAL A 303 -12.54 -15.99 -10.38
CA VAL A 303 -11.60 -16.63 -9.45
C VAL A 303 -12.30 -17.66 -8.57
N ASN A 304 -13.48 -17.34 -8.04
CA ASN A 304 -14.28 -18.24 -7.22
C ASN A 304 -14.69 -19.50 -7.98
N ALA A 305 -15.07 -19.38 -9.26
CA ALA A 305 -15.41 -20.52 -10.10
C ALA A 305 -14.20 -21.47 -10.29
N VAL A 306 -13.01 -20.91 -10.56
CA VAL A 306 -11.77 -21.68 -10.66
C VAL A 306 -11.43 -22.36 -9.32
N ARG A 307 -11.57 -21.64 -8.20
CA ARG A 307 -11.33 -22.18 -6.85
C ARG A 307 -12.24 -23.37 -6.56
N THR A 308 -13.54 -23.21 -6.74
CA THR A 308 -14.52 -24.28 -6.48
C THR A 308 -14.20 -25.52 -7.31
N SER A 309 -13.92 -25.36 -8.61
CA SER A 309 -13.54 -26.46 -9.48
C SER A 309 -12.25 -27.16 -9.03
N PHE A 310 -11.23 -26.41 -8.60
CA PHE A 310 -9.99 -26.99 -8.09
C PHE A 310 -10.18 -27.76 -6.78
N LEU A 311 -11.00 -27.24 -5.86
CA LEU A 311 -11.31 -27.90 -4.60
C LEU A 311 -12.02 -29.23 -4.83
N GLU A 312 -12.98 -29.28 -5.75
CA GLU A 312 -13.77 -30.48 -6.08
C GLU A 312 -12.98 -31.51 -6.89
N THR A 313 -12.25 -31.08 -7.92
CA THR A 313 -11.70 -32.00 -8.94
C THR A 313 -10.20 -32.26 -8.79
N ASN A 314 -9.49 -31.42 -8.03
CA ASN A 314 -8.03 -31.39 -7.97
C ASN A 314 -7.35 -31.07 -9.32
N ALA A 315 -8.12 -30.57 -10.29
CA ALA A 315 -7.63 -30.08 -11.59
C ALA A 315 -7.81 -28.56 -11.66
N LEU A 316 -6.89 -27.90 -12.36
CA LEU A 316 -6.92 -26.45 -12.56
C LEU A 316 -6.59 -26.16 -14.02
N ASP A 317 -7.47 -25.42 -14.70
CA ASP A 317 -7.20 -24.90 -16.04
C ASP A 317 -6.27 -23.69 -15.94
N THR A 318 -4.99 -23.89 -16.27
CA THR A 318 -3.98 -22.82 -16.18
C THR A 318 -4.25 -21.68 -17.13
N LYS A 319 -5.07 -21.86 -18.19
CA LYS A 319 -5.49 -20.74 -19.05
C LYS A 319 -6.37 -19.75 -18.30
N ALA A 320 -7.20 -20.22 -17.38
CA ALA A 320 -8.07 -19.37 -16.58
C ALA A 320 -7.31 -18.48 -15.59
N THR A 321 -6.04 -18.81 -15.30
CA THR A 321 -5.18 -18.08 -14.36
C THR A 321 -4.09 -17.26 -15.06
N GLN A 322 -3.95 -17.32 -16.39
CA GLN A 322 -2.87 -16.63 -17.12
C GLN A 322 -2.90 -15.11 -16.97
N SER A 323 -4.09 -14.52 -16.83
CA SER A 323 -4.29 -13.08 -16.69
C SER A 323 -4.46 -12.62 -15.24
N TRP A 324 -4.33 -13.53 -14.27
CA TRP A 324 -4.49 -13.17 -12.87
C TRP A 324 -3.36 -12.27 -12.43
N THR A 325 -3.72 -11.19 -11.75
CA THR A 325 -2.77 -10.36 -11.02
C THR A 325 -2.54 -10.98 -9.64
N THR A 326 -1.63 -10.37 -8.88
CA THR A 326 -1.45 -10.67 -7.45
C THR A 326 -2.76 -10.73 -6.68
N HIS A 327 -3.68 -9.79 -6.93
CA HIS A 327 -4.92 -9.69 -6.17
C HIS A 327 -5.88 -10.86 -6.44
N GLU A 328 -5.99 -11.34 -7.69
CA GLU A 328 -6.73 -12.56 -7.99
C GLU A 328 -6.10 -13.80 -7.33
N TYR A 329 -4.77 -13.93 -7.35
CA TYR A 329 -4.08 -15.03 -6.65
C TYR A 329 -4.28 -14.96 -5.14
N LEU A 330 -4.20 -13.78 -4.53
CA LEU A 330 -4.46 -13.60 -3.11
C LEU A 330 -5.92 -13.95 -2.77
N HIS A 331 -6.89 -13.50 -3.56
CA HIS A 331 -8.30 -13.86 -3.37
C HIS A 331 -8.54 -15.37 -3.49
N PHE A 332 -7.91 -16.00 -4.47
CA PHE A 332 -7.94 -17.45 -4.66
C PHE A 332 -7.42 -18.20 -3.43
N LEU A 333 -6.23 -17.82 -2.94
CA LEU A 333 -5.54 -18.47 -1.83
C LEU A 333 -6.21 -18.20 -0.47
N ARG A 334 -6.64 -16.96 -0.19
CA ARG A 334 -7.29 -16.56 1.08
C ARG A 334 -8.58 -17.33 1.33
N LEU A 335 -9.29 -17.71 0.27
CA LEU A 335 -10.55 -18.44 0.35
C LEU A 335 -10.38 -19.97 0.28
N MET A 336 -9.15 -20.48 0.30
CA MET A 336 -8.88 -21.91 0.46
C MET A 336 -9.14 -22.34 1.91
N PRO A 337 -9.53 -23.61 2.15
CA PRO A 337 -9.52 -24.20 3.47
C PRO A 337 -8.15 -24.03 4.15
N LYS A 338 -8.15 -23.69 5.44
CA LYS A 338 -6.96 -23.64 6.30
C LYS A 338 -7.17 -24.60 7.48
N PRO A 339 -6.55 -25.80 7.48
CA PRO A 339 -5.52 -26.26 6.55
C PRO A 339 -6.06 -26.74 5.19
N LEU A 340 -5.25 -26.54 4.14
CA LEU A 340 -5.46 -27.16 2.82
C LEU A 340 -4.77 -28.54 2.80
N ALA A 341 -5.34 -29.51 2.08
CA ALA A 341 -4.72 -30.83 1.94
C ALA A 341 -3.31 -30.72 1.32
N VAL A 342 -2.33 -31.44 1.86
CA VAL A 342 -0.93 -31.43 1.38
C VAL A 342 -0.82 -31.73 -0.12
N SER A 343 -1.62 -32.66 -0.65
CA SER A 343 -1.64 -32.97 -2.08
C SER A 343 -2.11 -31.81 -2.96
N LYS A 344 -3.04 -30.98 -2.45
CA LYS A 344 -3.49 -29.75 -3.12
C LYS A 344 -2.43 -28.65 -3.03
N MET A 345 -1.76 -28.52 -1.87
CA MET A 345 -0.62 -27.61 -1.72
C MET A 345 0.49 -27.94 -2.73
N GLN A 346 0.89 -29.22 -2.81
CA GLN A 346 1.85 -29.72 -3.82
C GLN A 346 1.44 -29.34 -5.24
N LYS A 347 0.17 -29.57 -5.59
CA LYS A 347 -0.32 -29.28 -6.93
C LYS A 347 -0.26 -27.79 -7.28
N LEU A 348 -0.62 -26.92 -6.34
CA LEU A 348 -0.54 -25.47 -6.55
C LEU A 348 0.91 -25.01 -6.68
N ASP A 349 1.83 -25.55 -5.88
CA ASP A 349 3.25 -25.18 -5.95
C ASP A 349 3.93 -25.66 -7.24
N GLU A 350 3.56 -26.84 -7.73
CA GLU A 350 4.02 -27.34 -9.04
C GLU A 350 3.56 -26.45 -10.20
N LEU A 351 2.36 -25.87 -10.10
CA LEU A 351 1.76 -25.06 -11.17
C LEU A 351 2.23 -23.61 -11.15
N PHE A 352 2.37 -23.03 -9.95
CA PHE A 352 2.55 -21.59 -9.77
C PHE A 352 3.87 -21.21 -9.09
N HIS A 353 4.61 -22.19 -8.57
CA HIS A 353 5.89 -21.97 -7.89
C HIS A 353 5.78 -20.94 -6.75
N PHE A 354 4.70 -21.01 -5.96
CA PHE A 354 4.44 -20.07 -4.88
C PHE A 354 5.54 -20.07 -3.81
N THR A 355 6.19 -21.22 -3.57
CA THR A 355 7.35 -21.31 -2.67
C THR A 355 8.55 -20.50 -3.17
N GLN A 356 8.70 -20.29 -4.48
CA GLN A 356 9.81 -19.54 -5.09
C GLN A 356 9.42 -18.14 -5.59
N THR A 357 8.20 -17.69 -5.28
CA THR A 357 7.71 -16.40 -5.78
C THR A 357 8.54 -15.22 -5.28
N GLY A 358 8.81 -14.25 -6.15
CA GLY A 358 9.37 -12.95 -5.77
C GLY A 358 8.33 -11.99 -5.17
N ASN A 359 7.04 -12.30 -5.32
CA ASN A 359 5.95 -11.48 -4.82
C ASN A 359 5.74 -11.72 -3.32
N ALA A 360 6.13 -10.74 -2.49
CA ALA A 360 6.07 -10.85 -1.04
C ALA A 360 4.66 -11.07 -0.47
N GLU A 361 3.61 -10.53 -1.12
CA GLU A 361 2.22 -10.73 -0.69
C GLU A 361 1.79 -12.19 -0.88
N ILE A 362 2.14 -12.80 -2.02
CA ILE A 362 1.85 -14.22 -2.28
C ILE A 362 2.71 -15.11 -1.39
N ALA A 363 4.01 -14.80 -1.24
CA ALA A 363 4.93 -15.57 -0.43
C ALA A 363 4.45 -15.69 1.02
N ASP A 364 4.09 -14.57 1.64
CA ASP A 364 3.59 -14.52 3.02
C ASP A 364 2.36 -15.42 3.21
N LEU A 365 1.32 -15.20 2.40
CA LEU A 365 0.09 -15.99 2.47
C LEU A 365 0.35 -17.49 2.22
N TRP A 366 1.19 -17.80 1.24
CA TRP A 366 1.56 -19.18 0.92
C TRP A 366 2.30 -19.86 2.07
N PHE A 367 3.22 -19.16 2.73
CA PHE A 367 3.94 -19.69 3.89
C PHE A 367 3.03 -19.89 5.09
N ILE A 368 2.09 -18.97 5.36
CA ILE A 368 1.04 -19.15 6.37
C ILE A 368 0.22 -20.42 6.08
N MET A 369 -0.21 -20.61 4.83
CA MET A 369 -0.93 -21.82 4.42
C MET A 369 -0.07 -23.08 4.56
N SER A 370 1.23 -22.98 4.27
CA SER A 370 2.18 -24.10 4.37
C SER A 370 2.37 -24.56 5.80
N VAL A 371 2.51 -23.63 6.75
CA VAL A 371 2.54 -23.95 8.18
C VAL A 371 1.20 -24.54 8.62
N ALA A 372 0.07 -23.95 8.24
CA ALA A 372 -1.23 -24.51 8.62
C ALA A 372 -1.42 -25.96 8.14
N ALA A 373 -1.03 -26.25 6.89
CA ALA A 373 -1.16 -27.55 6.26
C ALA A 373 -0.07 -28.57 6.66
N ASN A 374 0.93 -28.15 7.45
CA ASN A 374 2.14 -28.93 7.68
C ASN A 374 2.79 -29.38 6.35
N TYR A 375 2.73 -28.52 5.33
CA TYR A 375 3.28 -28.73 4.00
C TYR A 375 4.77 -28.41 4.01
N MET A 376 5.61 -29.38 3.62
CA MET A 376 7.07 -29.34 3.76
C MET A 376 7.52 -29.13 5.24
N PRO A 377 7.15 -30.04 6.16
CA PRO A 377 7.31 -29.83 7.59
C PRO A 377 8.78 -29.87 8.03
N ALA A 378 9.19 -28.89 8.83
CA ALA A 378 10.54 -28.81 9.42
C ALA A 378 10.65 -29.71 10.68
N PRO A 379 11.85 -30.24 10.96
CA PRO A 379 12.83 -29.36 11.59
C PRO A 379 14.20 -29.27 10.89
N TYR A 380 14.54 -30.12 9.91
CA TYR A 380 15.90 -30.17 9.31
C TYR A 380 15.95 -30.69 7.87
N THR A 381 15.21 -30.09 6.94
CA THR A 381 15.47 -30.31 5.52
C THR A 381 15.84 -29.00 4.83
N THR A 382 16.65 -29.09 3.78
CA THR A 382 16.92 -28.05 2.77
C THR A 382 15.65 -27.52 2.08
N SER A 383 14.47 -28.04 2.43
CA SER A 383 13.20 -27.83 1.72
C SER A 383 12.37 -26.63 2.21
N ASN A 384 12.74 -25.95 3.31
CA ASN A 384 12.04 -24.72 3.76
C ASN A 384 12.94 -23.48 3.84
N GLU A 385 14.01 -23.49 3.04
CA GLU A 385 14.94 -22.36 2.91
C GLU A 385 14.27 -21.11 2.37
N ALA A 386 13.21 -21.23 1.57
CA ALA A 386 12.48 -20.09 1.03
C ALA A 386 11.80 -19.26 2.13
N MET A 387 11.07 -19.89 3.06
CA MET A 387 10.41 -19.20 4.17
C MET A 387 11.44 -18.58 5.13
N ARG A 388 12.51 -19.30 5.44
CA ARG A 388 13.61 -18.78 6.26
C ARG A 388 14.28 -17.57 5.59
N SER A 389 14.55 -17.67 4.29
CA SER A 389 15.14 -16.59 3.49
C SER A 389 14.24 -15.35 3.50
N PHE A 390 12.94 -15.54 3.29
CA PHE A 390 11.94 -14.48 3.39
C PHE A 390 11.96 -13.80 4.75
N LEU A 391 11.88 -14.56 5.85
CA LEU A 391 11.94 -14.01 7.22
C LEU A 391 13.28 -13.33 7.53
N SER A 392 14.39 -13.75 6.91
CA SER A 392 15.70 -13.13 7.10
C SER A 392 15.86 -11.80 6.35
N SER A 393 15.05 -11.59 5.30
CA SER A 393 15.21 -10.51 4.32
C SER A 393 14.02 -9.55 4.24
N VAL A 394 13.01 -9.73 5.10
CA VAL A 394 11.80 -8.89 5.16
C VAL A 394 11.58 -8.43 6.60
N GLY A 395 11.53 -7.12 6.83
CA GLY A 395 11.24 -6.50 8.13
C GLY A 395 9.85 -5.86 8.24
N ARG A 396 9.04 -5.91 7.18
CA ARG A 396 7.71 -5.30 7.13
C ARG A 396 6.73 -6.08 8.02
N ARG A 397 6.17 -5.41 9.04
CA ARG A 397 5.26 -6.02 10.04
C ARG A 397 4.09 -6.76 9.40
N LYS A 398 3.54 -6.22 8.31
CA LYS A 398 2.43 -6.80 7.53
C LYS A 398 2.66 -8.28 7.19
N PHE A 399 3.90 -8.67 6.89
CA PHE A 399 4.24 -10.04 6.50
C PHE A 399 4.75 -10.87 7.67
N ILE A 400 5.71 -10.35 8.43
CA ILE A 400 6.38 -11.17 9.45
C ILE A 400 5.48 -11.46 10.66
N VAL A 401 4.59 -10.55 11.06
CA VAL A 401 3.76 -10.75 12.26
C VAL A 401 2.72 -11.87 12.06
N PRO A 402 1.91 -11.89 10.99
CA PRO A 402 1.00 -13.00 10.73
C PRO A 402 1.71 -14.34 10.56
N LEU A 403 2.86 -14.37 9.87
CA LEU A 403 3.63 -15.60 9.66
C LEU A 403 4.20 -16.16 10.97
N TYR A 404 4.82 -15.33 11.83
CA TYR A 404 5.24 -15.79 13.16
C TYR A 404 4.05 -16.21 14.02
N LYS A 405 2.89 -15.55 13.90
CA LYS A 405 1.68 -15.94 14.65
C LYS A 405 1.23 -17.34 14.26
N GLU A 406 1.24 -17.66 12.97
CA GLU A 406 0.95 -19.01 12.50
C GLU A 406 2.00 -20.01 12.99
N LEU A 407 3.29 -19.71 12.83
CA LEU A 407 4.38 -20.58 13.31
C LEU A 407 4.30 -20.88 14.82
N MET A 408 3.87 -19.92 15.62
CA MET A 408 3.71 -20.09 17.07
C MET A 408 2.41 -20.82 17.45
N ALA A 409 1.40 -20.83 16.57
CA ALA A 409 0.14 -21.53 16.80
C ALA A 409 0.25 -23.06 16.64
N HIS A 410 1.27 -23.54 15.93
CA HIS A 410 1.49 -24.98 15.70
C HIS A 410 2.67 -25.51 16.50
N PRO A 411 2.48 -26.45 17.44
CA PRO A 411 3.55 -26.92 18.34
C PRO A 411 4.82 -27.43 17.63
N TYR A 412 4.68 -28.03 16.44
CA TYR A 412 5.80 -28.58 15.68
C TYR A 412 6.74 -27.50 15.12
N SER A 413 6.23 -26.28 14.87
CA SER A 413 7.00 -25.16 14.30
C SER A 413 7.52 -24.16 15.35
N VAL A 414 7.05 -24.21 16.59
CA VAL A 414 7.51 -23.30 17.67
C VAL A 414 9.03 -23.29 17.85
N PRO A 415 9.76 -24.44 17.88
CA PRO A 415 11.22 -24.42 18.07
C PRO A 415 11.94 -23.65 16.98
N VAL A 416 11.56 -23.86 15.71
CA VAL A 416 12.19 -23.21 14.56
C VAL A 416 11.81 -21.73 14.46
N ALA A 417 10.57 -21.36 14.84
CA ALA A 417 10.14 -19.97 14.93
C ALA A 417 11.01 -19.17 15.91
N LYS A 418 11.26 -19.73 17.10
CA LYS A 418 12.13 -19.13 18.11
C LYS A 418 13.58 -19.04 17.64
N GLU A 419 14.07 -20.07 16.96
CA GLU A 419 15.43 -20.08 16.40
C GLU A 419 15.61 -18.99 15.34
N TRP A 420 14.72 -18.93 14.35
CA TRP A 420 14.77 -17.93 13.27
C TRP A 420 14.59 -16.52 13.80
N TYR A 421 13.65 -16.31 14.73
CA TYR A 421 13.49 -15.01 15.35
C TYR A 421 14.76 -14.57 16.07
N LYS A 422 15.37 -15.45 16.88
CA LYS A 422 16.64 -15.15 17.55
C LYS A 422 17.73 -14.77 16.55
N ALA A 423 17.80 -15.44 15.40
CA ALA A 423 18.78 -15.16 14.36
C ALA A 423 18.55 -13.82 13.64
N PHE A 424 17.29 -13.45 13.38
CA PHE A 424 16.95 -12.31 12.53
C PHE A 424 16.49 -11.07 13.29
N ARG A 425 16.19 -11.17 14.59
CA ARG A 425 15.64 -10.08 15.41
C ARG A 425 16.43 -8.79 15.28
N ALA A 426 17.76 -8.87 15.25
CA ALA A 426 18.64 -7.69 15.14
C ALA A 426 18.49 -6.94 13.79
N ASN A 427 17.99 -7.61 12.75
CA ASN A 427 17.75 -7.02 11.44
C ASN A 427 16.38 -6.31 11.34
N TYR A 428 15.46 -6.60 12.27
CA TYR A 428 14.14 -6.00 12.28
C TYR A 428 14.15 -4.61 12.91
N HIS A 429 13.31 -3.73 12.38
CA HIS A 429 13.05 -2.42 12.99
C HIS A 429 12.54 -2.56 14.43
N PRO A 430 12.86 -1.64 15.36
CA PRO A 430 12.35 -1.68 16.74
C PRO A 430 10.84 -1.89 16.85
N LEU A 431 10.04 -1.22 16.00
CA LEU A 431 8.57 -1.42 15.95
C LEU A 431 8.14 -2.86 15.58
N ALA A 432 8.92 -3.55 14.74
CA ALA A 432 8.68 -4.95 14.42
C ALA A 432 9.13 -5.88 15.55
N GLN A 433 10.26 -5.56 16.19
CA GLN A 433 10.75 -6.30 17.35
C GLN A 433 9.74 -6.27 18.51
N GLU A 434 9.13 -5.11 18.77
CA GLU A 434 8.11 -4.97 19.81
C GLU A 434 6.91 -5.91 19.59
N SER A 435 6.36 -5.92 18.37
CA SER A 435 5.23 -6.81 18.02
C SER A 435 5.61 -8.30 18.15
N LEU A 436 6.82 -8.68 17.73
CA LEU A 436 7.27 -10.07 17.72
C LEU A 436 7.76 -10.55 19.09
N ASP A 437 8.37 -9.70 19.91
CA ASP A 437 8.76 -10.03 21.29
C ASP A 437 7.54 -10.39 22.13
N ALA A 438 6.45 -9.64 21.99
CA ALA A 438 5.19 -9.91 22.68
C ALA A 438 4.58 -11.27 22.26
N LEU A 439 4.73 -11.64 20.99
CA LEU A 439 4.17 -12.86 20.41
C LEU A 439 4.99 -14.11 20.75
N ILE A 440 6.31 -14.03 20.64
CA ILE A 440 7.21 -15.21 20.70
C ILE A 440 7.57 -15.57 22.14
N GLY A 441 7.50 -14.60 23.06
CA GLY A 441 7.87 -14.75 24.46
C GLY A 441 9.39 -14.78 24.60
N LYS A 442 9.93 -13.79 25.30
CA LYS A 442 11.37 -13.65 25.55
C LYS A 442 11.88 -14.68 26.55
#